data_AF-A0A951C926-F1
#
_entry.id   AF-A0A951C926-F1
#
_cell.length_a   1.000
_cell.length_b   1.000
_cell.length_c   1.000
_cell.angle_alpha   90.00
_cell.angle_beta   90.00
_cell.angle_gamma   90.00
#
_symmetry.space_group_name_H-M   'P 1'
#
loop_
_entity.id
_entity.type
_entity.pdbx_description
1 polymer ?
#
loop_
_entity_poly.entity_id
_entity_poly.type
_entity_poly.pdbx_seq_one_letter_code
_entity_poly.pdbx_strand_id
1 'polypeptide(L)'
;MLFSRYGLFLFGIPCFGTITLSVTSVPSAPQPVGTPIHWSVKASDTNSGQVVYQFSGSGNNGQSWMLQDFSLSNQFVWTVSAAEGDYQLQVIAKNLSSGETNTVQVPFSITSRVTGNSPVITPTANPLVALYSAPGCPSGNSLYVEFGTATGVTRTNALPCTPSASMNFYIGGMLPETTYEMHYVIVTGPEERWGSAQEFTTGSIDPTLSLPSISIVDNLSSSSGNSQPVLLLDYLSPPGGPYYFPTAVDLQGRVIWYYPALGVPAQNSTYFFRPIPNSQGHALLIADDPNYAPSDGQILREIDLAGNTVSQTNAATVSQQLVALGKWGITSFNHDAIRLPNGHTLVICAQERLFPAGTQGAAGSVDIVGDAIVDLDPKWQVAWSWSGYDHLDINRAAILGETCYGQPGCPPLTLATTANDWLHGNSLEYAPESGDILFSIRHQDWIVKIDYANGLGTGNVLWKLGLGGDFTIDSSDPYPWFSHQHNASFEPGTSIITLFDNGNTRVARNPNLRENSRGYALSINEANLSATQVFLADLGVYSPAVGTAQKLDNGDYHFHAGFVNPASPRSDSIEITPLGIQIYLFQDLTQTYRAYRMRSLYEVSSQDPRAALNPGHRVR
;
A
#
# COMPACT_ATOMS: atom_id res chain seq x y z
N MET A 1 61.26 21.51 54.62
CA MET A 1 60.17 21.84 53.69
C MET A 1 59.89 20.60 52.86
N LEU A 2 58.70 20.00 52.98
CA LEU A 2 57.91 19.49 51.86
C LEU A 2 56.59 18.93 52.44
N PHE A 3 55.48 19.39 51.88
CA PHE A 3 54.12 19.14 52.33
C PHE A 3 53.65 17.72 51.97
N SER A 4 52.91 17.10 52.90
CA SER A 4 52.00 15.99 52.63
C SER A 4 50.71 16.53 52.01
N ARG A 5 50.28 15.97 50.86
CA ARG A 5 48.93 16.10 50.31
C ARG A 5 48.38 14.71 50.06
N TYR A 6 47.46 14.26 50.91
CA TYR A 6 46.56 13.15 50.62
C TYR A 6 45.48 13.65 49.66
N GLY A 7 45.54 13.18 48.40
CA GLY A 7 44.46 13.35 47.43
C GLY A 7 43.43 12.24 47.63
N LEU A 8 42.24 12.60 48.10
CA LEU A 8 41.08 11.74 48.14
C LEU A 8 40.59 11.54 46.69
N PHE A 9 40.88 10.38 46.08
CA PHE A 9 40.28 10.01 44.80
C PHE A 9 38.81 9.61 45.05
N LEU A 10 37.90 10.55 44.83
CA LEU A 10 36.49 10.25 44.60
C LEU A 10 36.39 9.47 43.28
N PHE A 11 36.16 8.16 43.37
CA PHE A 11 35.65 7.39 42.25
C PHE A 11 34.24 7.92 41.94
N GLY A 12 34.14 8.78 40.93
CA GLY A 12 32.87 9.06 40.27
C GLY A 12 32.40 7.77 39.62
N ILE A 13 31.42 7.11 40.25
CA ILE A 13 30.61 6.11 39.56
C ILE A 13 29.99 6.85 38.38
N PRO A 14 30.20 6.44 37.11
CA PRO A 14 29.41 6.98 36.03
C PRO A 14 27.96 6.66 36.35
N CYS A 15 27.18 7.69 36.66
CA CYS A 15 25.74 7.56 36.72
C CYS A 15 25.33 7.17 35.30
N PHE A 16 25.10 5.87 35.06
CA PHE A 16 24.46 5.46 33.82
C PHE A 16 23.12 6.17 33.83
N GLY A 17 22.96 7.12 32.91
CA GLY A 17 21.64 7.64 32.64
C GLY A 17 20.72 6.46 32.39
N THR A 18 19.52 6.50 32.96
CA THR A 18 18.54 5.44 32.83
C THR A 18 17.26 6.08 32.33
N ILE A 19 16.88 5.82 31.09
CA ILE A 19 15.55 6.17 30.58
C ILE A 19 14.53 5.51 31.51
N THR A 20 13.63 6.27 32.11
CA THR A 20 12.52 5.73 32.91
C THR A 20 11.22 5.89 32.16
N LEU A 21 10.42 4.82 32.10
CA LEU A 21 9.17 4.78 31.33
C LEU A 21 7.94 4.58 32.22
N SER A 22 6.88 5.30 31.91
CA SER A 22 5.53 5.01 32.39
C SER A 22 4.59 4.92 31.19
N VAL A 23 3.80 3.85 31.15
CA VAL A 23 2.87 3.53 30.06
C VAL A 23 1.46 3.51 30.63
N THR A 24 0.54 4.18 29.94
CA THR A 24 -0.89 4.22 30.29
C THR A 24 -1.74 3.89 29.09
N SER A 25 -2.86 3.20 29.30
CA SER A 25 -3.88 2.93 28.29
C SER A 25 -5.24 3.48 28.70
N VAL A 26 -5.99 4.00 27.74
CA VAL A 26 -7.37 4.45 27.91
C VAL A 26 -8.23 3.96 26.75
N PRO A 27 -9.32 3.23 27.01
CA PRO A 27 -9.74 2.72 28.31
C PRO A 27 -8.83 1.60 28.85
N SER A 28 -8.88 1.32 30.16
CA SER A 28 -8.09 0.26 30.78
C SER A 28 -8.67 -1.13 30.51
N ALA A 29 -7.85 -2.17 30.57
CA ALA A 29 -8.31 -3.56 30.47
C ALA A 29 -9.32 -3.94 31.58
N PRO A 30 -10.23 -4.90 31.33
CA PRO A 30 -10.47 -5.57 30.05
C PRO A 30 -11.34 -4.73 29.10
N GLN A 31 -11.23 -4.94 27.78
CA GLN A 31 -12.07 -4.28 26.77
C GLN A 31 -12.56 -5.27 25.71
N PRO A 32 -13.77 -5.10 25.15
CA PRO A 32 -14.24 -5.99 24.10
C PRO A 32 -13.48 -5.79 22.78
N VAL A 33 -13.41 -6.85 21.95
CA VAL A 33 -12.87 -6.82 20.57
C VAL A 33 -13.37 -5.58 19.82
N GLY A 34 -12.51 -4.93 19.04
CA GLY A 34 -12.84 -3.74 18.24
C GLY A 34 -12.89 -2.43 19.00
N THR A 35 -12.57 -2.43 20.30
CA THR A 35 -12.45 -1.19 21.08
C THR A 35 -11.11 -0.52 20.80
N PRO A 36 -11.08 0.76 20.37
CA PRO A 36 -9.82 1.51 20.25
C PRO A 36 -9.22 1.78 21.62
N ILE A 37 -7.98 1.35 21.84
CA ILE A 37 -7.24 1.52 23.09
C ILE A 37 -6.11 2.51 22.84
N HIS A 38 -6.20 3.68 23.45
CA HIS A 38 -5.21 4.75 23.33
C HIS A 38 -4.07 4.52 24.31
N TRP A 39 -2.89 4.20 23.79
CA TRP A 39 -1.67 4.06 24.57
C TRP A 39 -0.88 5.36 24.57
N SER A 40 -0.31 5.70 25.72
CA SER A 40 0.54 6.89 25.88
C SER A 40 1.71 6.55 26.79
N VAL A 41 2.88 7.05 26.41
CA VAL A 41 4.15 6.79 27.10
C VAL A 41 4.72 8.11 27.59
N LYS A 42 5.16 8.16 28.85
CA LYS A 42 6.02 9.24 29.34
C LYS A 42 7.39 8.67 29.62
N ALA A 43 8.39 9.21 28.93
CA ALA A 43 9.79 8.94 29.21
C ALA A 43 10.43 10.14 29.92
N SER A 44 11.31 9.87 30.87
CA SER A 44 12.31 10.83 31.33
C SER A 44 13.69 10.21 31.18
N ASP A 45 14.62 10.98 30.63
CA ASP A 45 16.00 10.58 30.43
C ASP A 45 16.90 11.65 31.05
N THR A 46 17.96 11.20 31.73
CA THR A 46 18.99 12.08 32.29
C THR A 46 20.04 12.47 31.25
N ASN A 47 20.13 11.73 30.14
CA ASN A 47 20.97 12.05 29.00
C ASN A 47 20.25 13.07 28.09
N SER A 48 21.02 13.97 27.47
CA SER A 48 20.49 14.79 26.38
C SER A 48 20.27 13.92 25.15
N GLY A 49 19.37 14.34 24.28
CA GLY A 49 19.06 13.64 23.04
C GLY A 49 17.57 13.46 22.83
N GLN A 50 17.21 13.08 21.62
CA GLN A 50 15.83 12.83 21.23
C GLN A 50 15.47 11.38 21.56
N VAL A 51 14.33 11.17 22.21
CA VAL A 51 13.80 9.84 22.53
C VAL A 51 12.76 9.44 21.49
N VAL A 52 12.90 8.24 20.95
CA VAL A 52 11.94 7.60 20.03
C VAL A 52 11.32 6.36 20.66
N TYR A 53 10.15 5.97 20.18
CA TYR A 53 9.31 4.92 20.76
C TYR A 53 8.90 3.90 19.71
N GLN A 54 9.00 2.62 20.06
CA GLN A 54 8.50 1.50 19.28
C GLN A 54 7.40 0.78 20.07
N PHE A 55 6.31 0.43 19.40
CA PHE A 55 5.19 -0.33 19.97
C PHE A 55 5.10 -1.69 19.27
N SER A 56 4.99 -2.75 20.07
CA SER A 56 4.82 -4.12 19.59
C SER A 56 3.85 -4.88 20.49
N GLY A 57 3.28 -5.96 19.99
CA GLY A 57 2.36 -6.81 20.74
C GLY A 57 2.76 -8.27 20.67
N SER A 58 2.29 -9.05 21.63
CA SER A 58 2.31 -10.52 21.57
C SER A 58 1.05 -11.12 22.17
N GLY A 59 0.63 -12.25 21.63
CA GLY A 59 -0.54 -13.01 22.09
C GLY A 59 -0.15 -14.24 22.91
N ASN A 60 -1.16 -14.91 23.48
CA ASN A 60 -0.99 -16.11 24.31
C ASN A 60 -0.26 -17.30 23.63
N ASN A 61 -0.21 -17.32 22.29
CA ASN A 61 0.51 -18.34 21.52
C ASN A 61 2.02 -18.04 21.37
N GLY A 62 2.51 -16.95 21.97
CA GLY A 62 3.92 -16.51 21.89
C GLY A 62 4.30 -15.82 20.58
N GLN A 63 3.36 -15.62 19.66
CA GLN A 63 3.62 -14.84 18.44
C GLN A 63 3.69 -13.36 18.78
N SER A 64 4.67 -12.65 18.19
CA SER A 64 4.85 -11.22 18.34
C SER A 64 4.78 -10.49 17.00
N TRP A 65 4.30 -9.25 17.04
CA TRP A 65 4.13 -8.38 15.88
C TRP A 65 4.55 -6.95 16.18
N MET A 66 4.91 -6.22 15.13
CA MET A 66 5.19 -4.79 15.19
C MET A 66 3.89 -4.00 14.98
N LEU A 67 3.64 -3.00 15.82
CA LEU A 67 2.52 -2.07 15.66
C LEU A 67 3.01 -0.73 15.11
N GLN A 68 4.09 -0.22 15.68
CA GLN A 68 4.72 1.02 15.23
C GLN A 68 6.22 0.88 15.44
N ASP A 69 6.98 1.01 14.35
CA ASP A 69 8.45 1.09 14.45
C ASP A 69 8.91 2.40 15.10
N PHE A 70 10.19 2.55 15.43
CA PHE A 70 10.69 3.72 16.16
C PHE A 70 10.25 5.05 15.54
N SER A 71 9.52 5.85 16.31
CA SER A 71 9.03 7.18 15.93
C SER A 71 9.15 8.17 17.08
N LEU A 72 8.93 9.47 16.84
CA LEU A 72 8.81 10.45 17.94
C LEU A 72 7.46 10.35 18.66
N SER A 73 6.47 9.71 18.05
CA SER A 73 5.16 9.54 18.67
C SER A 73 5.27 8.60 19.86
N ASN A 74 5.03 9.15 21.04
CA ASN A 74 4.89 8.41 22.29
C ASN A 74 3.46 7.87 22.49
N GLN A 75 2.64 7.87 21.44
CA GLN A 75 1.26 7.42 21.47
C GLN A 75 0.97 6.45 20.32
N PHE A 76 0.08 5.49 20.57
CA PHE A 76 -0.43 4.57 19.56
C PHE A 76 -1.86 4.15 19.91
N VAL A 77 -2.74 4.04 18.91
CA VAL A 77 -4.10 3.51 19.11
C VAL A 77 -4.12 2.07 18.63
N TRP A 78 -4.33 1.15 19.56
CA TRP A 78 -4.39 -0.27 19.27
C TRP A 78 -5.83 -0.76 19.31
N THR A 79 -6.28 -1.39 18.22
CA THR A 79 -7.62 -1.98 18.09
C THR A 79 -7.46 -3.44 17.73
N VAL A 80 -7.85 -4.36 18.62
CA VAL A 80 -7.84 -5.80 18.32
C VAL A 80 -9.16 -6.17 17.68
N SER A 81 -9.15 -6.57 16.42
CA SER A 81 -10.37 -6.89 15.66
C SER A 81 -10.60 -8.39 15.46
N ALA A 82 -9.55 -9.22 15.52
CA ALA A 82 -9.65 -10.62 15.13
C ALA A 82 -10.22 -11.55 16.21
N ALA A 83 -9.72 -11.48 17.45
CA ALA A 83 -10.13 -12.38 18.52
C ALA A 83 -9.92 -11.79 19.92
N GLU A 84 -10.69 -12.27 20.86
CA GLU A 84 -10.50 -12.06 22.29
C GLU A 84 -9.37 -12.92 22.87
N GLY A 85 -8.82 -12.50 24.01
CA GLY A 85 -7.72 -13.20 24.68
C GLY A 85 -6.86 -12.27 25.53
N ASP A 86 -5.78 -12.83 26.09
CA ASP A 86 -4.78 -12.05 26.81
C ASP A 86 -3.60 -11.74 25.89
N TYR A 87 -3.13 -10.50 26.03
CA TYR A 87 -2.08 -9.92 25.20
C TYR A 87 -1.02 -9.26 26.09
N GLN A 88 0.18 -9.13 25.56
CA GLN A 88 1.23 -8.29 26.13
C GLN A 88 1.58 -7.21 25.12
N LEU A 89 1.37 -5.95 25.49
CA LEU A 89 1.90 -4.83 24.73
C LEU A 89 3.30 -4.51 25.25
N GLN A 90 4.25 -4.36 24.33
CA GLN A 90 5.61 -3.95 24.63
C GLN A 90 5.89 -2.58 24.02
N VAL A 91 6.48 -1.70 24.83
CA VAL A 91 7.00 -0.40 24.41
C VAL A 91 8.50 -0.37 24.64
N ILE A 92 9.26 0.03 23.63
CA ILE A 92 10.69 0.33 23.76
C ILE A 92 10.86 1.82 23.53
N ALA A 93 11.53 2.51 24.46
CA ALA A 93 12.04 3.85 24.23
C ALA A 93 13.54 3.81 24.00
N LYS A 94 14.03 4.59 23.04
CA LYS A 94 15.44 4.68 22.68
C LYS A 94 15.86 6.14 22.59
N ASN A 95 16.95 6.51 23.29
CA ASN A 95 17.60 7.80 23.07
C ASN A 95 18.52 7.67 21.85
N LEU A 96 18.30 8.50 20.83
CA LEU A 96 19.05 8.44 19.58
C LEU A 96 20.51 8.89 19.73
N SER A 97 20.83 9.75 20.70
CA SER A 97 22.18 10.27 20.91
C SER A 97 23.04 9.33 21.75
N SER A 98 22.51 8.76 22.83
CA SER A 98 23.24 7.82 23.68
C SER A 98 23.14 6.36 23.20
N GLY A 99 22.12 6.03 22.40
CA GLY A 99 21.78 4.66 22.02
C GLY A 99 21.12 3.85 23.13
N GLU A 100 20.91 4.46 24.30
CA GLU A 100 20.31 3.81 25.46
C GLU A 100 18.85 3.44 25.19
N THR A 101 18.40 2.31 25.75
CA THR A 101 17.02 1.85 25.61
C THR A 101 16.44 1.43 26.96
N ASN A 102 15.12 1.59 27.11
CA ASN A 102 14.36 0.93 28.16
C ASN A 102 13.09 0.31 27.55
N THR A 103 12.65 -0.82 28.12
CA THR A 103 11.52 -1.61 27.63
C THR A 103 10.51 -1.82 28.76
N VAL A 104 9.22 -1.64 28.47
CA VAL A 104 8.12 -1.96 29.38
C VAL A 104 7.14 -2.87 28.67
N GLN A 105 6.68 -3.91 29.38
CA GLN A 105 5.57 -4.77 28.94
C GLN A 105 4.35 -4.54 29.82
N VAL A 106 3.18 -4.45 29.22
CA VAL A 106 1.90 -4.22 29.89
C VAL A 106 0.91 -5.31 29.46
N PRO A 107 0.39 -6.13 30.39
CA PRO A 107 -0.67 -7.09 30.07
C PRO A 107 -1.96 -6.36 29.71
N PHE A 108 -2.71 -6.88 28.75
CA PHE A 108 -4.02 -6.36 28.38
C PHE A 108 -4.96 -7.50 27.98
N SER A 109 -6.13 -7.55 28.60
CA SER A 109 -7.15 -8.57 28.30
C SER A 109 -8.22 -8.01 27.37
N ILE A 110 -8.50 -8.74 26.29
CA ILE A 110 -9.58 -8.47 25.35
C ILE A 110 -10.70 -9.50 25.58
N THR A 111 -11.95 -9.05 25.63
CA THR A 111 -13.11 -9.91 25.84
C THR A 111 -13.97 -10.06 24.59
N SER A 112 -14.71 -11.18 24.51
CA SER A 112 -15.68 -11.38 23.44
C SER A 112 -16.81 -10.34 23.52
N ARG A 113 -17.33 -9.93 22.37
CA ARG A 113 -18.63 -9.23 22.29
C ARG A 113 -19.80 -10.18 22.40
N VAL A 114 -19.59 -11.44 22.04
CA VAL A 114 -20.61 -12.48 22.04
C VAL A 114 -20.73 -13.05 23.45
N THR A 115 -21.93 -12.94 24.04
CA THR A 115 -22.23 -13.46 25.38
C THR A 115 -23.16 -14.68 25.36
N GLY A 116 -23.61 -15.09 24.17
CA GLY A 116 -24.52 -16.23 23.97
C GLY A 116 -24.38 -16.83 22.57
N ASN A 117 -25.49 -17.24 21.96
CA ASN A 117 -25.48 -17.90 20.64
C ASN A 117 -25.85 -16.96 19.48
N SER A 118 -26.11 -15.69 19.76
CA SER A 118 -26.46 -14.69 18.75
C SER A 118 -25.23 -13.87 18.37
N PRO A 119 -25.09 -13.48 17.10
CA PRO A 119 -24.06 -12.55 16.67
C PRO A 119 -24.35 -11.14 17.21
N VAL A 120 -23.30 -10.33 17.31
CA VAL A 120 -23.36 -8.93 17.74
C VAL A 120 -22.78 -8.04 16.67
N ILE A 121 -23.51 -7.00 16.27
CA ILE A 121 -23.04 -5.99 15.31
C ILE A 121 -22.73 -4.71 16.08
N THR A 122 -21.52 -4.18 15.93
CA THR A 122 -21.06 -2.95 16.58
C THR A 122 -20.65 -1.91 15.53
N PRO A 123 -21.12 -0.65 15.62
CA PRO A 123 -20.61 0.43 14.76
C PRO A 123 -19.10 0.65 14.94
N THR A 124 -18.41 1.06 13.88
CA THR A 124 -17.00 1.47 13.94
C THR A 124 -16.86 2.99 13.80
N ALA A 125 -15.63 3.51 13.86
CA ALA A 125 -15.35 4.92 13.59
C ALA A 125 -15.65 5.31 12.12
N ASN A 126 -15.61 4.34 11.20
CA ASN A 126 -16.08 4.52 9.83
C ASN A 126 -17.60 4.21 9.78
N PRO A 127 -18.47 5.19 9.48
CA PRO A 127 -19.92 5.00 9.54
C PRO A 127 -20.45 3.99 8.50
N LEU A 128 -19.65 3.65 7.50
CA LEU A 128 -19.97 2.66 6.45
C LEU A 128 -19.39 1.28 6.76
N VAL A 129 -18.78 1.09 7.93
CA VAL A 129 -18.17 -0.18 8.34
C VAL A 129 -18.68 -0.60 9.72
N ALA A 130 -19.11 -1.85 9.83
CA ALA A 130 -19.52 -2.48 11.07
C ALA A 130 -18.52 -3.57 11.50
N LEU A 131 -18.39 -3.80 12.80
CA LEU A 131 -17.76 -5.00 13.33
C LEU A 131 -18.86 -6.04 13.64
N TYR A 132 -18.81 -7.16 12.95
CA TYR A 132 -19.70 -8.30 13.15
C TYR A 132 -18.97 -9.40 13.93
N SER A 133 -19.45 -9.71 15.14
CA SER A 133 -18.92 -10.77 16.00
C SER A 133 -19.89 -11.94 16.05
N ALA A 134 -19.52 -13.08 15.46
CA ALA A 134 -20.27 -14.32 15.49
C ALA A 134 -19.76 -15.27 16.60
N PRO A 135 -20.62 -16.16 17.14
CA PRO A 135 -20.15 -17.24 18.01
C PRO A 135 -19.05 -18.08 17.35
N GLY A 136 -18.16 -18.64 18.17
CA GLY A 136 -17.16 -19.61 17.70
C GLY A 136 -17.81 -20.84 17.07
N CYS A 137 -17.13 -21.43 16.08
CA CYS A 137 -17.61 -22.61 15.36
C CYS A 137 -16.58 -23.75 15.40
N PRO A 138 -17.00 -25.02 15.18
CA PRO A 138 -16.09 -26.17 15.26
C PRO A 138 -14.90 -26.09 14.30
N SER A 139 -13.72 -26.49 14.76
CA SER A 139 -12.51 -26.59 13.94
C SER A 139 -12.73 -27.52 12.74
N GLY A 140 -12.16 -27.16 11.58
CA GLY A 140 -12.34 -27.90 10.32
C GLY A 140 -13.42 -27.30 9.41
N ASN A 141 -14.24 -26.39 9.94
CA ASN A 141 -15.19 -25.61 9.18
C ASN A 141 -14.61 -24.23 8.84
N SER A 142 -15.30 -23.50 7.96
CA SER A 142 -15.09 -22.07 7.75
C SER A 142 -16.38 -21.28 7.98
N LEU A 143 -16.25 -19.97 8.21
CA LEU A 143 -17.36 -19.06 8.42
C LEU A 143 -17.13 -17.78 7.63
N TYR A 144 -18.15 -17.32 6.91
CA TYR A 144 -18.21 -15.98 6.32
C TYR A 144 -19.48 -15.26 6.77
N VAL A 145 -19.59 -13.96 6.49
CA VAL A 145 -20.80 -13.17 6.74
C VAL A 145 -21.40 -12.76 5.41
N GLU A 146 -22.68 -13.07 5.22
CA GLU A 146 -23.51 -12.54 4.14
C GLU A 146 -24.28 -11.33 4.64
N PHE A 147 -24.30 -10.28 3.83
CA PHE A 147 -24.99 -9.04 4.13
C PHE A 147 -25.59 -8.44 2.87
N GLY A 148 -26.78 -7.87 2.98
CA GLY A 148 -27.46 -7.35 1.81
C GLY A 148 -28.66 -6.48 2.12
N THR A 149 -29.21 -5.93 1.05
CA THR A 149 -30.52 -5.28 1.04
C THR A 149 -31.47 -6.11 0.18
N ALA A 150 -32.72 -5.67 0.04
CA ALA A 150 -33.68 -6.32 -0.87
C ALA A 150 -33.21 -6.38 -2.34
N THR A 151 -32.23 -5.58 -2.74
CA THR A 151 -31.75 -5.50 -4.13
C THR A 151 -30.52 -6.35 -4.42
N GLY A 152 -29.87 -6.93 -3.41
CA GLY A 152 -28.67 -7.76 -3.60
C GLY A 152 -27.93 -8.08 -2.30
N VAL A 153 -27.09 -9.12 -2.37
CA VAL A 153 -26.28 -9.63 -1.25
C VAL A 153 -24.81 -9.64 -1.64
N THR A 154 -23.94 -9.31 -0.69
CA THR A 154 -22.49 -9.42 -0.72
C THR A 154 -22.02 -10.31 0.43
N ARG A 155 -20.80 -10.83 0.34
CA ARG A 155 -20.19 -11.64 1.40
C ARG A 155 -18.75 -11.23 1.70
N THR A 156 -18.32 -11.46 2.93
CA THR A 156 -16.92 -11.42 3.32
C THR A 156 -16.17 -12.65 2.79
N ASN A 157 -14.84 -12.65 2.84
CA ASN A 157 -14.08 -13.88 2.66
C ASN A 157 -14.25 -14.82 3.88
N ALA A 158 -14.23 -16.12 3.62
CA ALA A 158 -14.40 -17.13 4.67
C ALA A 158 -13.15 -17.26 5.54
N LEU A 159 -13.36 -17.37 6.85
CA LEU A 159 -12.32 -17.60 7.85
C LEU A 159 -12.42 -19.01 8.44
N PRO A 160 -11.28 -19.65 8.75
CA PRO A 160 -11.30 -20.94 9.46
C PRO A 160 -11.88 -20.76 10.86
N CYS A 161 -12.81 -21.64 11.22
CA CYS A 161 -13.50 -21.62 12.50
C CYS A 161 -12.57 -21.78 13.70
N THR A 162 -12.83 -21.02 14.76
CA THR A 162 -12.16 -21.10 16.07
C THR A 162 -13.19 -21.42 17.16
N PRO A 163 -13.18 -22.62 17.78
CA PRO A 163 -14.20 -22.99 18.77
C PRO A 163 -14.15 -22.21 20.09
N SER A 164 -12.97 -21.71 20.45
CA SER A 164 -12.68 -21.10 21.75
C SER A 164 -12.75 -19.58 21.77
N ALA A 165 -13.11 -18.95 20.66
CA ALA A 165 -13.17 -17.49 20.51
C ALA A 165 -14.31 -17.12 19.55
N SER A 166 -14.77 -15.87 19.59
CA SER A 166 -15.71 -15.36 18.59
C SER A 166 -15.03 -15.22 17.23
N MET A 167 -15.83 -15.32 16.17
CA MET A 167 -15.39 -15.09 14.79
C MET A 167 -15.76 -13.65 14.42
N ASN A 168 -14.78 -12.80 14.17
CA ASN A 168 -14.99 -11.35 14.01
C ASN A 168 -14.66 -10.90 12.58
N PHE A 169 -15.50 -10.02 12.03
CA PHE A 169 -15.42 -9.53 10.65
C PHE A 169 -15.71 -8.04 10.58
N TYR A 170 -14.92 -7.30 9.82
CA TYR A 170 -15.35 -5.97 9.38
C TYR A 170 -16.26 -6.11 8.16
N ILE A 171 -17.46 -5.55 8.26
CA ILE A 171 -18.47 -5.51 7.19
C ILE A 171 -18.41 -4.12 6.57
N GLY A 172 -17.98 -4.01 5.31
CA GLY A 172 -17.90 -2.76 4.54
C GLY A 172 -18.41 -2.95 3.11
N GLY A 173 -18.37 -1.89 2.31
CA GLY A 173 -18.99 -1.90 0.98
C GLY A 173 -20.50 -1.61 1.06
N MET A 174 -20.90 -0.84 2.06
CA MET A 174 -22.29 -0.50 2.36
C MET A 174 -22.56 0.97 2.04
N LEU A 175 -23.75 1.26 1.51
CA LEU A 175 -24.21 2.62 1.24
C LEU A 175 -24.50 3.36 2.56
N PRO A 176 -24.37 4.70 2.61
CA PRO A 176 -24.75 5.50 3.77
C PRO A 176 -26.25 5.40 4.08
N GLU A 177 -26.59 5.54 5.36
CA GLU A 177 -27.98 5.65 5.84
C GLU A 177 -28.91 4.53 5.33
N THR A 178 -28.36 3.32 5.16
CA THR A 178 -29.03 2.17 4.55
C THR A 178 -29.05 1.01 5.53
N THR A 179 -30.20 0.35 5.67
CA THR A 179 -30.34 -0.84 6.51
C THR A 179 -29.98 -2.09 5.73
N TYR A 180 -29.10 -2.90 6.32
CA TYR A 180 -28.65 -4.20 5.81
C TYR A 180 -29.11 -5.30 6.76
N GLU A 181 -29.55 -6.42 6.20
CA GLU A 181 -29.66 -7.68 6.93
C GLU A 181 -28.33 -8.41 6.82
N MET A 182 -27.83 -8.95 7.94
CA MET A 182 -26.56 -9.66 8.03
C MET A 182 -26.74 -10.97 8.78
N HIS A 183 -26.11 -12.05 8.30
CA HIS A 183 -26.00 -13.31 9.02
C HIS A 183 -24.68 -14.01 8.69
N TYR A 184 -24.21 -14.86 9.61
CA TYR A 184 -23.05 -15.69 9.31
C TYR A 184 -23.47 -17.01 8.66
N VAL A 185 -22.59 -17.58 7.84
CA VAL A 185 -22.76 -18.91 7.24
C VAL A 185 -21.55 -19.76 7.59
N ILE A 186 -21.78 -20.90 8.23
CA ILE A 186 -20.76 -21.92 8.51
C ILE A 186 -20.77 -22.93 7.36
N VAL A 187 -19.62 -23.12 6.72
CA VAL A 187 -19.41 -24.08 5.65
C VAL A 187 -18.74 -25.33 6.22
N THR A 188 -19.37 -26.49 6.02
CA THR A 188 -18.91 -27.82 6.44
C THR A 188 -18.88 -28.76 5.23
N GLY A 189 -17.78 -28.75 4.48
CA GLY A 189 -17.74 -29.44 3.19
C GLY A 189 -18.75 -28.80 2.21
N PRO A 190 -19.72 -29.57 1.65
CA PRO A 190 -20.76 -29.01 0.78
C PRO A 190 -21.96 -28.43 1.55
N GLU A 191 -22.03 -28.58 2.88
CA GLU A 191 -23.16 -28.12 3.68
C GLU A 191 -22.95 -26.69 4.20
N GLU A 192 -24.01 -25.90 4.21
CA GLU A 192 -24.05 -24.56 4.79
C GLU A 192 -25.04 -24.51 5.96
N ARG A 193 -24.63 -23.86 7.06
CA ARG A 193 -25.48 -23.62 8.23
C ARG A 193 -25.52 -22.15 8.57
N TRP A 194 -26.73 -21.62 8.68
CA TRP A 194 -27.00 -20.21 8.72
C TRP A 194 -27.20 -19.76 10.17
N GLY A 195 -26.56 -18.66 10.54
CA GLY A 195 -26.78 -17.97 11.80
C GLY A 195 -28.08 -17.19 11.82
N SER A 196 -28.45 -16.66 12.98
CA SER A 196 -29.59 -15.75 13.09
C SER A 196 -29.29 -14.42 12.39
N ALA A 197 -30.20 -13.98 11.53
CA ALA A 197 -30.13 -12.67 10.89
C ALA A 197 -30.25 -11.53 11.92
N GLN A 198 -29.50 -10.46 11.68
CA GLN A 198 -29.50 -9.22 12.44
C GLN A 198 -29.51 -8.03 11.47
N GLU A 199 -30.14 -6.93 11.86
CA GLU A 199 -30.15 -5.70 11.07
C GLU A 199 -29.07 -4.72 11.54
N PHE A 200 -28.51 -3.98 10.61
CA PHE A 200 -27.62 -2.86 10.88
C PHE A 200 -27.88 -1.72 9.89
N THR A 201 -28.03 -0.51 10.41
CA THR A 201 -28.15 0.71 9.59
C THR A 201 -26.83 1.46 9.64
N THR A 202 -26.24 1.72 8.47
CA THR A 202 -25.03 2.54 8.34
C THR A 202 -25.29 4.00 8.74
N GLY A 203 -24.23 4.69 9.15
CA GLY A 203 -24.30 6.12 9.44
C GLY A 203 -24.29 6.98 8.17
N SER A 204 -24.39 8.31 8.36
CA SER A 204 -24.19 9.30 7.30
C SER A 204 -22.69 9.57 7.08
N ILE A 205 -22.32 9.95 5.87
CA ILE A 205 -20.99 10.51 5.59
C ILE A 205 -20.92 11.91 6.23
N ASP A 206 -19.81 12.22 6.89
CA ASP A 206 -19.60 13.54 7.48
C ASP A 206 -19.61 14.62 6.38
N PRO A 207 -20.55 15.58 6.40
CA PRO A 207 -20.69 16.58 5.35
C PRO A 207 -19.53 17.59 5.31
N THR A 208 -18.64 17.58 6.30
CA THR A 208 -17.41 18.41 6.30
C THR A 208 -16.30 17.79 5.46
N LEU A 209 -16.40 16.51 5.10
CA LEU A 209 -15.42 15.85 4.25
C LEU A 209 -15.57 16.31 2.80
N SER A 210 -14.44 16.60 2.17
CA SER A 210 -14.40 16.95 0.75
C SER A 210 -14.37 15.67 -0.08
N LEU A 211 -15.49 15.35 -0.72
CA LEU A 211 -15.56 14.29 -1.73
C LEU A 211 -15.52 14.92 -3.14
N PRO A 212 -14.80 14.32 -4.10
CA PRO A 212 -14.80 14.77 -5.48
C PRO A 212 -16.17 14.68 -6.16
N SER A 213 -16.32 15.46 -7.22
CA SER A 213 -17.52 15.39 -8.08
C SER A 213 -17.34 14.34 -9.15
N ILE A 214 -18.30 13.41 -9.22
CA ILE A 214 -18.28 12.25 -10.11
C ILE A 214 -19.31 12.43 -11.22
N SER A 215 -18.97 11.99 -12.44
CA SER A 215 -19.85 11.91 -13.59
C SER A 215 -19.72 10.56 -14.30
N ILE A 216 -20.83 9.88 -14.58
CA ILE A 216 -20.85 8.65 -15.36
C ILE A 216 -21.34 8.98 -16.75
N VAL A 217 -20.44 8.87 -17.73
CA VAL A 217 -20.71 9.28 -19.11
C VAL A 217 -21.24 8.11 -19.92
N ASP A 218 -20.59 6.96 -19.83
CA ASP A 218 -21.07 5.70 -20.41
C ASP A 218 -21.30 4.70 -19.29
N ASN A 219 -22.52 4.17 -19.22
CA ASN A 219 -22.92 3.23 -18.18
C ASN A 219 -22.94 1.80 -18.74
N LEU A 220 -22.52 0.85 -17.92
CA LEU A 220 -22.59 -0.56 -18.24
C LEU A 220 -24.04 -0.99 -18.44
N SER A 221 -24.30 -1.73 -19.53
CA SER A 221 -25.59 -2.38 -19.73
C SER A 221 -25.84 -3.41 -18.61
N SER A 222 -27.08 -3.64 -18.21
CA SER A 222 -27.39 -4.70 -17.23
C SER A 222 -26.99 -6.12 -17.68
N SER A 223 -26.63 -6.30 -18.97
CA SER A 223 -26.14 -7.54 -19.56
C SER A 223 -24.63 -7.74 -19.51
N SER A 224 -23.82 -6.72 -19.22
CA SER A 224 -22.39 -6.91 -18.95
C SER A 224 -22.26 -7.43 -17.53
N GLY A 225 -21.84 -8.69 -17.36
CA GLY A 225 -21.67 -9.30 -16.06
C GLY A 225 -20.68 -8.48 -15.21
N ASN A 226 -21.19 -7.72 -14.25
CA ASN A 226 -20.38 -6.85 -13.38
C ASN A 226 -19.73 -7.68 -12.26
N SER A 227 -18.84 -8.59 -12.61
CA SER A 227 -18.11 -9.43 -11.64
C SER A 227 -17.25 -8.61 -10.68
N GLN A 228 -16.82 -7.41 -11.10
CA GLN A 228 -16.04 -6.46 -10.31
C GLN A 228 -16.76 -5.10 -10.22
N PRO A 229 -17.79 -4.96 -9.35
CA PRO A 229 -18.65 -3.78 -9.27
C PRO A 229 -18.14 -2.63 -8.40
N VAL A 230 -16.96 -2.79 -7.78
CA VAL A 230 -16.35 -1.76 -6.93
C VAL A 230 -15.23 -1.07 -7.68
N LEU A 231 -15.21 0.27 -7.64
CA LEU A 231 -14.11 1.10 -8.09
C LEU A 231 -13.48 1.79 -6.87
N LEU A 232 -12.25 1.40 -6.54
CA LEU A 232 -11.46 2.04 -5.49
C LEU A 232 -10.54 3.08 -6.10
N LEU A 233 -10.70 4.34 -5.68
CA LEU A 233 -9.97 5.51 -6.18
C LEU A 233 -8.96 5.98 -5.15
N ASP A 234 -7.72 6.15 -5.57
CA ASP A 234 -6.63 6.76 -4.81
C ASP A 234 -6.34 8.15 -5.39
N TYR A 235 -6.50 9.19 -4.59
CA TYR A 235 -6.50 10.57 -5.09
C TYR A 235 -5.13 11.23 -4.99
N LEU A 236 -4.87 12.14 -5.92
CA LEU A 236 -3.79 13.11 -5.75
C LEU A 236 -4.37 14.37 -5.09
N SER A 237 -3.66 14.90 -4.10
CA SER A 237 -4.02 16.18 -3.50
C SER A 237 -3.44 17.32 -4.33
N PRO A 238 -4.27 18.16 -5.00
CA PRO A 238 -3.76 19.27 -5.80
C PRO A 238 -3.16 20.36 -4.90
N PRO A 239 -2.05 21.03 -5.31
CA PRO A 239 -1.49 22.14 -4.56
C PRO A 239 -2.53 23.25 -4.33
N GLY A 240 -2.82 23.55 -3.06
CA GLY A 240 -3.78 24.60 -2.68
C GLY A 240 -5.26 24.25 -2.89
N GLY A 241 -5.58 23.02 -3.28
CA GLY A 241 -6.95 22.51 -3.34
C GLY A 241 -7.37 21.69 -2.12
N PRO A 242 -8.57 21.09 -2.13
CA PRO A 242 -9.02 20.21 -1.07
C PRO A 242 -8.17 18.93 -1.01
N TYR A 243 -8.00 18.40 0.20
CA TYR A 243 -7.36 17.10 0.43
C TYR A 243 -8.39 16.00 0.24
N TYR A 244 -8.27 15.29 -0.86
CA TYR A 244 -9.04 14.09 -1.13
C TYR A 244 -8.35 12.88 -0.49
N PHE A 245 -9.10 11.79 -0.36
CA PHE A 245 -8.66 10.61 0.36
C PHE A 245 -9.22 9.34 -0.30
N PRO A 246 -8.54 8.19 -0.14
CA PRO A 246 -8.96 6.94 -0.77
C PRO A 246 -10.44 6.65 -0.53
N THR A 247 -11.16 6.41 -1.61
CA THR A 247 -12.63 6.24 -1.60
C THR A 247 -13.01 5.10 -2.53
N ALA A 248 -13.87 4.20 -2.06
CA ALA A 248 -14.48 3.19 -2.91
C ALA A 248 -15.93 3.59 -3.24
N VAL A 249 -16.26 3.45 -4.51
CA VAL A 249 -17.61 3.67 -5.05
C VAL A 249 -18.10 2.41 -5.76
N ASP A 250 -19.41 2.26 -5.89
CA ASP A 250 -19.96 1.34 -6.89
C ASP A 250 -19.87 1.93 -8.31
N LEU A 251 -20.25 1.14 -9.32
CA LEU A 251 -20.24 1.61 -10.73
C LEU A 251 -21.33 2.65 -11.04
N GLN A 252 -22.11 3.08 -10.04
CA GLN A 252 -23.03 4.21 -10.11
C GLN A 252 -22.47 5.44 -9.38
N GLY A 253 -21.22 5.39 -8.90
CA GLY A 253 -20.54 6.50 -8.24
C GLY A 253 -21.01 6.75 -6.81
N ARG A 254 -21.76 5.82 -6.21
CA ARG A 254 -22.20 5.93 -4.82
C ARG A 254 -21.08 5.46 -3.91
N VAL A 255 -20.74 6.26 -2.90
CA VAL A 255 -19.70 5.94 -1.92
C VAL A 255 -20.13 4.76 -1.05
N ILE A 256 -19.25 3.76 -0.96
CA ILE A 256 -19.46 2.54 -0.16
C ILE A 256 -18.34 2.28 0.86
N TRP A 257 -17.25 3.06 0.80
CA TRP A 257 -16.17 3.10 1.78
C TRP A 257 -15.25 4.31 1.55
N TYR A 258 -14.57 4.79 2.58
CA TYR A 258 -13.57 5.85 2.48
C TYR A 258 -12.60 5.85 3.68
N TYR A 259 -11.41 6.45 3.52
CA TYR A 259 -10.39 6.60 4.58
C TYR A 259 -9.99 8.07 4.79
N PRO A 260 -10.70 8.83 5.63
CA PRO A 260 -10.57 10.29 5.70
C PRO A 260 -9.29 10.77 6.41
N ALA A 261 -8.53 9.87 7.05
CA ALA A 261 -7.32 10.26 7.80
C ALA A 261 -6.21 10.83 6.90
N LEU A 262 -6.26 10.58 5.59
CA LEU A 262 -5.35 11.17 4.59
C LEU A 262 -5.88 12.51 4.04
N GLY A 263 -7.10 12.90 4.40
CA GLY A 263 -7.73 14.16 4.01
C GLY A 263 -7.23 15.39 4.78
N VAL A 264 -6.00 15.35 5.32
CA VAL A 264 -5.42 16.45 6.13
C VAL A 264 -3.97 16.71 5.73
N PRO A 265 -3.48 17.98 5.79
CA PRO A 265 -2.12 18.33 5.39
C PRO A 265 -1.02 17.50 6.05
N ALA A 266 -1.24 17.05 7.29
CA ALA A 266 -0.26 16.31 8.05
C ALA A 266 -0.07 14.85 7.57
N GLN A 267 -0.97 14.32 6.73
CA GLN A 267 -0.92 12.95 6.20
C GLN A 267 -1.33 12.85 4.70
N ASN A 268 -1.25 13.95 3.95
CA ASN A 268 -1.88 14.12 2.62
C ASN A 268 -1.14 13.49 1.43
N SER A 269 0.05 12.93 1.63
CA SER A 269 0.87 12.43 0.53
C SER A 269 0.46 11.02 0.13
N THR A 270 -0.57 10.90 -0.71
CA THR A 270 -1.03 9.61 -1.25
C THR A 270 -0.62 9.46 -2.71
N TYR A 271 0.62 9.02 -2.91
CA TYR A 271 1.03 8.42 -4.19
C TYR A 271 0.87 6.90 -4.16
N PHE A 272 0.17 6.36 -3.16
CA PHE A 272 0.02 4.92 -3.00
C PHE A 272 -1.05 4.59 -1.95
N PHE A 273 -2.14 4.00 -2.42
CA PHE A 273 -3.05 3.18 -1.66
C PHE A 273 -3.28 1.87 -2.42
N ARG A 274 -3.08 0.73 -1.75
CA ARG A 274 -3.26 -0.58 -2.38
C ARG A 274 -3.91 -1.60 -1.43
N PRO A 275 -5.05 -2.18 -1.81
CA PRO A 275 -5.61 -3.32 -1.10
C PRO A 275 -4.63 -4.48 -1.02
N ILE A 276 -4.57 -5.12 0.15
CA ILE A 276 -3.81 -6.35 0.36
C ILE A 276 -4.72 -7.53 -0.04
N PRO A 277 -4.35 -8.37 -1.02
CA PRO A 277 -5.14 -9.53 -1.38
C PRO A 277 -5.39 -10.48 -0.19
N ASN A 278 -6.59 -11.04 -0.10
CA ASN A 278 -7.00 -12.03 0.92
C ASN A 278 -6.84 -11.59 2.38
N SER A 279 -6.88 -10.29 2.65
CA SER A 279 -6.58 -9.72 3.98
C SER A 279 -7.81 -9.29 4.79
N GLN A 280 -9.03 -9.73 4.44
CA GLN A 280 -10.28 -9.22 5.05
C GLN A 280 -10.43 -7.69 4.87
N GLY A 281 -9.90 -7.14 3.79
CA GLY A 281 -10.03 -5.72 3.43
C GLY A 281 -8.97 -4.80 4.02
N HIS A 282 -7.79 -5.32 4.38
CA HIS A 282 -6.66 -4.47 4.73
C HIS A 282 -6.06 -3.80 3.48
N ALA A 283 -5.39 -2.68 3.69
CA ALA A 283 -4.68 -1.96 2.63
C ALA A 283 -3.32 -1.45 3.13
N LEU A 284 -2.36 -1.33 2.22
CA LEU A 284 -1.12 -0.60 2.42
C LEU A 284 -1.27 0.81 1.87
N LEU A 285 -0.61 1.76 2.53
CA LEU A 285 -0.52 3.14 2.09
C LEU A 285 0.82 3.76 2.44
N ILE A 286 1.21 4.77 1.67
CA ILE A 286 2.29 5.70 2.00
C ILE A 286 1.62 7.03 2.35
N ALA A 287 2.13 7.68 3.39
CA ALA A 287 1.67 9.01 3.80
C ALA A 287 2.82 9.77 4.44
N ASP A 288 2.72 11.08 4.50
CA ASP A 288 3.58 11.90 5.35
C ASP A 288 3.08 11.80 6.81
N ASP A 289 3.98 11.96 7.76
CA ASP A 289 3.69 12.04 9.18
C ASP A 289 4.77 12.89 9.88
N PRO A 290 4.40 14.04 10.48
CA PRO A 290 5.36 14.95 11.09
C PRO A 290 6.03 14.38 12.36
N ASN A 291 5.59 13.24 12.88
CA ASN A 291 6.15 12.61 14.08
C ASN A 291 7.40 11.76 13.79
N TYR A 292 8.00 11.87 12.61
CA TYR A 292 9.18 11.08 12.24
C TYR A 292 10.39 11.97 11.98
N ALA A 293 11.48 11.71 12.70
CA ALA A 293 12.76 12.42 12.58
C ALA A 293 13.91 11.49 12.17
N PRO A 294 14.96 12.00 11.47
CA PRO A 294 15.18 13.40 11.10
C PRO A 294 15.32 13.58 9.58
N SER A 295 14.25 13.51 8.79
CA SER A 295 14.16 14.27 7.50
C SER A 295 12.93 13.94 6.65
N ASP A 296 12.39 12.72 6.70
CA ASP A 296 11.59 12.28 5.55
C ASP A 296 10.09 12.16 5.81
N GLY A 297 9.63 12.20 7.07
CA GLY A 297 8.21 12.18 7.46
C GLY A 297 7.40 10.96 7.01
N GLN A 298 7.86 10.20 6.02
CA GLN A 298 7.03 9.24 5.32
C GLN A 298 6.93 7.93 6.06
N ILE A 299 5.70 7.45 6.14
CA ILE A 299 5.33 6.17 6.71
C ILE A 299 4.88 5.21 5.61
N LEU A 300 5.13 3.93 5.87
CA LEU A 300 4.45 2.83 5.20
C LEU A 300 3.53 2.20 6.25
N ARG A 301 2.23 2.25 6.01
CA ARG A 301 1.19 1.84 6.96
C ARG A 301 0.30 0.77 6.37
N GLU A 302 -0.02 -0.24 7.18
CA GLU A 302 -1.15 -1.14 6.97
C GLU A 302 -2.35 -0.65 7.78
N ILE A 303 -3.51 -0.55 7.15
CA ILE A 303 -4.80 -0.28 7.80
C ILE A 303 -5.78 -1.43 7.60
N ASP A 304 -6.72 -1.58 8.52
CA ASP A 304 -7.89 -2.43 8.34
C ASP A 304 -9.05 -1.67 7.66
N LEU A 305 -10.13 -2.39 7.37
CA LEU A 305 -11.30 -1.83 6.68
C LEU A 305 -12.02 -0.75 7.50
N ALA A 306 -11.92 -0.78 8.83
CA ALA A 306 -12.48 0.26 9.70
C ALA A 306 -11.59 1.52 9.78
N GLY A 307 -10.41 1.50 9.16
CA GLY A 307 -9.45 2.58 9.15
C GLY A 307 -8.50 2.60 10.36
N ASN A 308 -8.42 1.53 11.14
CA ASN A 308 -7.43 1.44 12.22
C ASN A 308 -6.06 1.14 11.63
N THR A 309 -5.01 1.77 12.17
CA THR A 309 -3.64 1.35 11.90
C THR A 309 -3.39 -0.03 12.50
N VAL A 310 -3.05 -0.99 11.63
CA VAL A 310 -2.66 -2.35 12.03
C VAL A 310 -1.18 -2.38 12.36
N SER A 311 -0.36 -1.85 11.47
CA SER A 311 1.08 -1.71 11.69
C SER A 311 1.69 -0.62 10.81
N GLN A 312 2.80 -0.02 11.23
CA GLN A 312 3.52 0.96 10.41
C GLN A 312 5.02 1.00 10.70
N THR A 313 5.79 1.40 9.69
CA THR A 313 7.20 1.82 9.79
C THR A 313 7.40 3.15 9.06
N ASN A 314 8.63 3.63 8.98
CA ASN A 314 8.99 4.90 8.36
C ASN A 314 10.31 4.84 7.59
N ALA A 315 10.47 5.74 6.63
CA ALA A 315 11.63 5.78 5.74
C ALA A 315 12.95 5.94 6.51
N ALA A 316 12.99 6.75 7.58
CA ALA A 316 14.20 6.98 8.37
C ALA A 316 14.66 5.70 9.09
N THR A 317 13.75 4.94 9.70
CA THR A 317 14.10 3.66 10.35
C THR A 317 14.58 2.62 9.34
N VAL A 318 13.91 2.49 8.18
CA VAL A 318 14.36 1.58 7.12
C VAL A 318 15.72 2.01 6.56
N SER A 319 15.94 3.31 6.36
CA SER A 319 17.22 3.88 5.92
C SER A 319 18.36 3.55 6.90
N GLN A 320 18.11 3.67 8.21
CA GLN A 320 19.08 3.28 9.24
C GLN A 320 19.43 1.78 9.20
N GLN A 321 18.43 0.91 8.97
CA GLN A 321 18.67 -0.53 8.83
C GLN A 321 19.54 -0.84 7.60
N LEU A 322 19.23 -0.22 6.45
CA LEU A 322 20.04 -0.36 5.23
C LEU A 322 21.49 0.07 5.45
N VAL A 323 21.71 1.24 6.05
CA VAL A 323 23.05 1.73 6.37
C VAL A 323 23.79 0.78 7.33
N ALA A 324 23.10 0.25 8.34
CA ALA A 324 23.68 -0.74 9.25
C ALA A 324 24.09 -2.06 8.56
N LEU A 325 23.41 -2.41 7.46
CA LEU A 325 23.76 -3.54 6.60
C LEU A 325 24.84 -3.22 5.55
N GLY A 326 25.46 -2.03 5.61
CA GLY A 326 26.44 -1.57 4.61
C GLY A 326 25.82 -1.26 3.25
N LYS A 327 24.50 -1.08 3.20
CA LYS A 327 23.76 -0.66 2.01
C LYS A 327 23.54 0.85 2.04
N TRP A 328 23.07 1.36 0.91
CA TRP A 328 22.73 2.75 0.75
C TRP A 328 21.40 3.05 1.43
N GLY A 329 21.34 4.17 2.17
CA GLY A 329 20.10 4.66 2.74
C GLY A 329 19.09 5.09 1.67
N ILE A 330 17.87 5.35 2.11
CA ILE A 330 16.77 5.88 1.29
C ILE A 330 16.36 7.25 1.83
N THR A 331 15.73 8.07 0.98
CA THR A 331 15.15 9.39 1.37
C THR A 331 13.62 9.36 1.51
N SER A 332 12.95 8.31 1.03
CA SER A 332 11.49 8.21 1.04
C SER A 332 11.02 6.84 0.57
N PHE A 333 9.78 6.48 0.90
CA PHE A 333 9.04 5.45 0.17
C PHE A 333 8.45 6.08 -1.09
N ASN A 334 8.34 5.29 -2.17
CA ASN A 334 8.02 5.81 -3.50
C ASN A 334 6.92 4.96 -4.15
N HIS A 335 5.88 5.56 -4.73
CA HIS A 335 4.88 5.03 -5.69
C HIS A 335 4.17 3.66 -5.48
N ASP A 336 4.83 2.58 -5.02
CA ASP A 336 4.22 1.25 -4.90
C ASP A 336 4.83 0.40 -3.79
N ALA A 337 3.98 -0.41 -3.18
CA ALA A 337 4.36 -1.50 -2.30
C ALA A 337 3.42 -2.71 -2.51
N ILE A 338 3.95 -3.91 -2.31
CA ILE A 338 3.17 -5.15 -2.43
C ILE A 338 3.45 -6.09 -1.25
N ARG A 339 2.38 -6.67 -0.69
CA ARG A 339 2.47 -7.76 0.28
C ARG A 339 2.69 -9.08 -0.46
N LEU A 340 3.74 -9.80 -0.09
CA LEU A 340 4.10 -11.11 -0.61
C LEU A 340 3.37 -12.23 0.14
N PRO A 341 3.25 -13.44 -0.46
CA PRO A 341 2.59 -14.59 0.19
C PRO A 341 3.21 -15.01 1.53
N ASN A 342 4.51 -14.80 1.72
CA ASN A 342 5.22 -15.09 2.97
C ASN A 342 4.94 -14.05 4.09
N GLY A 343 4.16 -12.99 3.80
CA GLY A 343 3.84 -11.91 4.74
C GLY A 343 4.82 -10.74 4.69
N HIS A 344 5.89 -10.83 3.91
CA HIS A 344 6.82 -9.72 3.69
C HIS A 344 6.19 -8.63 2.81
N THR A 345 6.73 -7.42 2.89
CA THR A 345 6.29 -6.29 2.07
C THR A 345 7.46 -5.78 1.24
N LEU A 346 7.33 -5.80 -0.09
CA LEU A 346 8.23 -5.10 -1.00
C LEU A 346 7.75 -3.66 -1.15
N VAL A 347 8.67 -2.70 -1.17
CA VAL A 347 8.37 -1.28 -1.37
C VAL A 347 9.45 -0.64 -2.25
N ILE A 348 9.03 0.23 -3.18
CA ILE A 348 9.97 1.08 -3.94
C ILE A 348 10.37 2.23 -3.01
N CYS A 349 11.64 2.59 -3.01
CA CYS A 349 12.18 3.68 -2.21
C CYS A 349 13.04 4.59 -3.07
N ALA A 350 13.04 5.90 -2.79
CA ALA A 350 13.96 6.81 -3.47
C ALA A 350 15.36 6.77 -2.84
N GLN A 351 16.37 6.92 -3.68
CA GLN A 351 17.75 7.16 -3.28
C GLN A 351 18.30 8.37 -4.04
N GLU A 352 19.07 9.22 -3.36
CA GLU A 352 19.64 10.44 -3.93
C GLU A 352 21.16 10.42 -3.78
N ARG A 353 21.90 10.76 -4.83
CA ARG A 353 23.37 10.76 -4.82
C ARG A 353 24.02 11.76 -5.74
N LEU A 354 25.13 12.31 -5.25
CA LEU A 354 26.11 13.02 -6.07
C LEU A 354 27.05 12.05 -6.78
N PHE A 355 27.14 12.21 -8.10
CA PHE A 355 28.08 11.52 -8.98
C PHE A 355 29.11 12.49 -9.56
N PRO A 356 30.32 12.00 -9.91
CA PRO A 356 31.37 12.85 -10.46
C PRO A 356 31.04 13.35 -11.88
N ALA A 357 31.77 14.38 -12.30
CA ALA A 357 31.74 14.88 -13.68
C ALA A 357 31.95 13.75 -14.71
N GLY A 358 31.26 13.85 -15.84
CA GLY A 358 31.19 12.84 -16.88
C GLY A 358 29.99 11.89 -16.76
N THR A 359 29.44 11.71 -15.56
CA THR A 359 28.25 10.88 -15.35
C THR A 359 27.05 11.49 -16.08
N GLN A 360 26.35 10.70 -16.89
CA GLN A 360 25.25 11.19 -17.76
C GLN A 360 25.65 12.37 -18.66
N GLY A 361 26.94 12.51 -18.99
CA GLY A 361 27.46 13.63 -19.77
C GLY A 361 27.57 14.96 -19.02
N ALA A 362 27.38 14.98 -17.71
CA ALA A 362 27.46 16.20 -16.91
C ALA A 362 28.89 16.80 -16.91
N ALA A 363 28.99 18.12 -17.03
CA ALA A 363 30.27 18.84 -17.02
C ALA A 363 30.91 18.93 -15.62
N GLY A 364 30.11 18.78 -14.55
CA GLY A 364 30.52 18.86 -13.16
C GLY A 364 29.88 17.75 -12.32
N SER A 365 30.02 17.82 -10.99
CA SER A 365 29.25 16.94 -10.10
C SER A 365 27.76 17.06 -10.39
N VAL A 366 27.07 15.94 -10.45
CA VAL A 366 25.64 15.88 -10.77
C VAL A 366 24.90 15.13 -9.68
N ASP A 367 23.76 15.66 -9.25
CA ASP A 367 22.86 14.98 -8.33
C ASP A 367 21.86 14.15 -9.12
N ILE A 368 21.67 12.89 -8.72
CA ILE A 368 20.83 11.93 -9.42
C ILE A 368 19.96 11.22 -8.39
N VAL A 369 18.65 11.28 -8.58
CA VAL A 369 17.69 10.43 -7.87
C VAL A 369 17.47 9.15 -8.66
N GLY A 370 17.59 8.02 -7.97
CA GLY A 370 17.26 6.70 -8.47
C GLY A 370 16.33 5.97 -7.50
N ASP A 371 16.08 4.70 -7.80
CA ASP A 371 15.20 3.85 -7.00
C ASP A 371 15.94 2.68 -6.37
N ALA A 372 15.46 2.28 -5.20
CA ALA A 372 15.72 1.03 -4.55
C ALA A 372 14.43 0.23 -4.37
N ILE A 373 14.55 -1.08 -4.21
CA ILE A 373 13.47 -1.96 -3.77
C ILE A 373 13.91 -2.58 -2.46
N VAL A 374 13.05 -2.50 -1.44
CA VAL A 374 13.34 -3.04 -0.11
C VAL A 374 12.30 -4.10 0.23
N ASP A 375 12.77 -5.27 0.66
CA ASP A 375 11.98 -6.34 1.23
C ASP A 375 11.99 -6.23 2.76
N LEU A 376 10.82 -5.98 3.33
CA LEU A 376 10.60 -5.85 4.76
C LEU A 376 9.85 -7.08 5.29
N ASP A 377 10.39 -7.71 6.31
CA ASP A 377 9.72 -8.81 7.01
C ASP A 377 8.43 -8.33 7.73
N PRO A 378 7.60 -9.23 8.27
CA PRO A 378 6.37 -8.84 8.99
C PRO A 378 6.58 -8.01 10.27
N LYS A 379 7.82 -7.73 10.66
CA LYS A 379 8.22 -6.84 11.77
C LYS A 379 8.93 -5.58 11.26
N TRP A 380 8.82 -5.30 9.96
CA TRP A 380 9.43 -4.16 9.27
C TRP A 380 10.96 -4.14 9.31
N GLN A 381 11.59 -5.32 9.41
CA GLN A 381 13.04 -5.45 9.33
C GLN A 381 13.47 -5.74 7.88
N VAL A 382 14.56 -5.12 7.44
CA VAL A 382 15.12 -5.32 6.09
C VAL A 382 15.63 -6.75 5.95
N ALA A 383 14.96 -7.53 5.09
CA ALA A 383 15.33 -8.90 4.74
C ALA A 383 16.18 -8.96 3.46
N TRP A 384 15.91 -8.08 2.50
CA TRP A 384 16.63 -7.99 1.23
C TRP A 384 16.52 -6.56 0.65
N SER A 385 17.47 -6.17 -0.20
CA SER A 385 17.38 -4.90 -0.92
C SER A 385 18.10 -4.91 -2.27
N TRP A 386 17.61 -4.06 -3.17
CA TRP A 386 18.16 -3.80 -4.50
C TRP A 386 18.26 -2.31 -4.75
N SER A 387 19.29 -1.89 -5.47
CA SER A 387 19.50 -0.50 -5.87
C SER A 387 19.74 -0.45 -7.38
N GLY A 388 19.07 0.49 -8.05
CA GLY A 388 19.28 0.75 -9.47
C GLY A 388 20.71 1.17 -9.79
N TYR A 389 21.39 1.86 -8.87
CA TYR A 389 22.80 2.27 -9.06
C TYR A 389 23.76 1.09 -9.16
N ASP A 390 23.41 -0.05 -8.55
CA ASP A 390 24.26 -1.23 -8.54
C ASP A 390 24.00 -2.14 -9.75
N HIS A 391 22.84 -2.01 -10.42
CA HIS A 391 22.35 -2.99 -11.41
C HIS A 391 21.98 -2.41 -12.78
N LEU A 392 21.93 -1.09 -12.94
CA LEU A 392 21.61 -0.41 -14.20
C LEU A 392 22.73 0.55 -14.61
N ASP A 393 22.83 0.83 -15.91
CA ASP A 393 23.84 1.74 -16.44
C ASP A 393 23.48 3.20 -16.13
N ILE A 394 24.17 3.77 -15.13
CA ILE A 394 23.99 5.15 -14.69
C ILE A 394 24.16 6.18 -15.82
N ASN A 395 24.91 5.87 -16.88
CA ASN A 395 25.13 6.80 -17.99
C ASN A 395 23.99 6.82 -19.01
N ARG A 396 23.05 5.89 -18.93
CA ARG A 396 21.78 6.01 -19.63
C ARG A 396 20.88 6.97 -18.87
N ALA A 397 21.01 8.25 -19.17
CA ALA A 397 20.15 9.30 -18.61
C ALA A 397 18.66 9.04 -18.89
N ALA A 398 17.80 9.71 -18.13
CA ALA A 398 16.36 9.75 -18.37
C ALA A 398 16.06 10.18 -19.81
N ILE A 399 15.12 9.52 -20.48
CA ILE A 399 14.95 9.60 -21.95
C ILE A 399 14.63 11.02 -22.45
N LEU A 400 13.95 11.83 -21.64
CA LEU A 400 13.58 13.20 -21.95
C LEU A 400 14.35 14.23 -21.10
N GLY A 401 15.40 13.82 -20.38
CA GLY A 401 16.19 14.68 -19.52
C GLY A 401 15.44 15.15 -18.26
N GLU A 402 14.58 14.29 -17.73
CA GLU A 402 13.73 14.57 -16.59
C GLU A 402 14.54 14.89 -15.32
N THR A 403 14.04 15.86 -14.57
CA THR A 403 14.64 16.30 -13.30
C THR A 403 13.58 16.37 -12.22
N CYS A 404 14.01 16.15 -10.99
CA CYS A 404 13.23 16.41 -9.79
C CYS A 404 13.69 17.70 -9.11
N TYR A 405 12.72 18.47 -8.65
CA TYR A 405 12.84 19.62 -7.77
C TYR A 405 11.60 19.63 -6.87
N GLY A 406 11.37 20.65 -6.02
CA GLY A 406 10.25 20.71 -5.06
C GLY A 406 8.83 20.77 -5.65
N GLN A 407 8.52 19.89 -6.60
CA GLN A 407 7.24 19.69 -7.28
C GLN A 407 6.59 18.37 -6.85
N PRO A 408 5.26 18.22 -7.01
CA PRO A 408 4.57 16.95 -6.73
C PRO A 408 5.15 15.77 -7.53
N GLY A 409 5.16 14.59 -6.93
CA GLY A 409 5.70 13.35 -7.51
C GLY A 409 7.22 13.18 -7.35
N CYS A 410 7.93 14.18 -6.84
CA CYS A 410 9.36 14.07 -6.52
C CYS A 410 9.57 13.65 -5.06
N PRO A 411 10.55 12.77 -4.79
CA PRO A 411 10.97 12.51 -3.42
C PRO A 411 11.66 13.74 -2.81
N PRO A 412 11.75 13.82 -1.47
CA PRO A 412 12.56 14.84 -0.81
C PRO A 412 14.01 14.78 -1.29
N LEU A 413 14.56 15.95 -1.64
CA LEU A 413 15.96 16.14 -2.00
C LEU A 413 16.72 16.75 -0.83
N THR A 414 17.90 16.22 -0.56
CA THR A 414 18.75 16.55 0.60
C THR A 414 20.17 16.95 0.19
N LEU A 415 20.60 16.61 -1.03
CA LEU A 415 21.95 16.89 -1.54
C LEU A 415 21.98 18.12 -2.44
N ALA A 416 20.92 18.37 -3.22
CA ALA A 416 20.73 19.59 -4.01
C ALA A 416 19.26 20.04 -4.08
N THR A 417 19.02 21.23 -4.65
CA THR A 417 17.64 21.71 -4.91
C THR A 417 17.02 21.10 -6.17
N THR A 418 17.84 20.45 -7.00
CA THR A 418 17.43 19.83 -8.25
C THR A 418 18.36 18.65 -8.53
N ALA A 419 17.78 17.52 -8.88
CA ALA A 419 18.48 16.30 -9.24
C ALA A 419 17.95 15.76 -10.57
N ASN A 420 18.77 15.02 -11.32
CA ASN A 420 18.28 14.24 -12.46
C ASN A 420 17.40 13.11 -11.92
N ASP A 421 16.19 12.99 -12.47
CA ASP A 421 15.26 11.94 -12.07
C ASP A 421 15.45 10.74 -13.01
N TRP A 422 16.24 9.76 -12.58
CA TRP A 422 16.82 8.79 -13.50
C TRP A 422 15.90 7.63 -13.87
N LEU A 423 15.27 7.00 -12.87
CA LEU A 423 14.51 5.78 -13.04
C LEU A 423 13.00 6.04 -12.92
N HIS A 424 12.59 6.74 -11.86
CA HIS A 424 11.19 7.04 -11.57
C HIS A 424 10.33 5.78 -11.60
N GLY A 425 10.70 4.83 -10.75
CA GLY A 425 10.00 3.57 -10.56
C GLY A 425 8.57 3.78 -10.07
N ASN A 426 7.60 3.16 -10.72
CA ASN A 426 6.19 3.43 -10.42
C ASN A 426 5.31 2.22 -10.17
N SER A 427 5.78 0.99 -10.42
CA SER A 427 5.03 -0.20 -10.03
C SER A 427 5.89 -1.44 -9.79
N LEU A 428 5.44 -2.27 -8.84
CA LEU A 428 5.97 -3.60 -8.56
C LEU A 428 4.91 -4.66 -8.83
N GLU A 429 5.33 -5.78 -9.41
CA GLU A 429 4.54 -7.01 -9.51
C GLU A 429 5.41 -8.22 -9.16
N TYR A 430 4.83 -9.16 -8.40
CA TYR A 430 5.51 -10.40 -8.01
C TYR A 430 5.15 -11.52 -8.98
N ALA A 431 6.15 -12.15 -9.57
CA ALA A 431 5.99 -13.28 -10.48
C ALA A 431 6.07 -14.60 -9.68
N PRO A 432 4.94 -15.23 -9.30
CA PRO A 432 4.95 -16.39 -8.38
C PRO A 432 5.64 -17.62 -8.95
N GLU A 433 5.66 -17.77 -10.28
CA GLU A 433 6.23 -18.96 -10.94
C GLU A 433 7.75 -19.06 -10.76
N SER A 434 8.44 -17.91 -10.78
CA SER A 434 9.90 -17.84 -10.57
C SER A 434 10.29 -17.24 -9.21
N GLY A 435 9.36 -16.56 -8.53
CA GLY A 435 9.65 -15.78 -7.34
C GLY A 435 10.37 -14.46 -7.64
N ASP A 436 10.31 -13.98 -8.88
CA ASP A 436 10.96 -12.74 -9.32
C ASP A 436 10.06 -11.50 -9.18
N ILE A 437 10.63 -10.33 -9.45
CA ILE A 437 9.91 -9.06 -9.42
C ILE A 437 9.94 -8.42 -10.81
N LEU A 438 8.78 -7.94 -11.27
CA LEU A 438 8.70 -6.96 -12.34
C LEU A 438 8.71 -5.55 -11.74
N PHE A 439 9.50 -4.67 -12.34
CA PHE A 439 9.62 -3.27 -11.93
C PHE A 439 9.45 -2.35 -13.15
N SER A 440 8.48 -1.44 -13.07
CA SER A 440 8.21 -0.46 -14.13
C SER A 440 9.01 0.81 -13.89
N ILE A 441 9.89 1.14 -14.85
CA ILE A 441 10.83 2.27 -14.80
C ILE A 441 10.39 3.30 -15.83
N ARG A 442 9.70 4.35 -15.36
CA ARG A 442 9.03 5.34 -16.21
C ARG A 442 10.02 6.07 -17.11
N HIS A 443 11.13 6.55 -16.56
CA HIS A 443 12.08 7.42 -17.28
C HIS A 443 13.05 6.68 -18.20
N GLN A 444 12.94 5.36 -18.24
CA GLN A 444 13.69 4.49 -19.14
C GLN A 444 12.81 3.87 -20.23
N ASP A 445 11.50 4.14 -20.24
CA ASP A 445 10.50 3.46 -21.08
C ASP A 445 10.60 1.93 -20.99
N TRP A 446 10.95 1.42 -19.79
CA TRP A 446 11.27 0.01 -19.57
C TRP A 446 10.45 -0.62 -18.45
N ILE A 447 10.08 -1.87 -18.67
CA ILE A 447 9.74 -2.82 -17.61
C ILE A 447 10.92 -3.77 -17.47
N VAL A 448 11.42 -3.97 -16.26
CA VAL A 448 12.55 -4.87 -15.99
C VAL A 448 12.11 -6.02 -15.12
N LYS A 449 12.60 -7.23 -15.39
CA LYS A 449 12.48 -8.37 -14.49
C LYS A 449 13.78 -8.54 -13.71
N ILE A 450 13.67 -8.62 -12.39
CA ILE A 450 14.78 -8.69 -11.45
C ILE A 450 14.81 -10.08 -10.82
N ASP A 451 15.98 -10.72 -10.81
CA ASP A 451 16.26 -11.97 -10.10
C ASP A 451 16.15 -11.75 -8.59
N TYR A 452 14.93 -11.88 -8.08
CA TYR A 452 14.62 -11.77 -6.66
C TYR A 452 14.56 -13.16 -6.02
N ALA A 453 14.05 -14.17 -6.74
CA ALA A 453 13.92 -15.55 -6.30
C ALA A 453 13.49 -15.70 -4.81
N ASN A 454 12.43 -14.98 -4.42
CA ASN A 454 11.91 -14.94 -3.03
C ASN A 454 12.93 -14.45 -1.97
N GLY A 455 13.76 -13.47 -2.33
CA GLY A 455 14.79 -12.91 -1.45
C GLY A 455 16.11 -13.68 -1.46
N LEU A 456 16.24 -14.72 -2.29
CA LEU A 456 17.45 -15.53 -2.45
C LEU A 456 18.22 -15.23 -3.75
N GLY A 457 17.63 -14.42 -4.63
CA GLY A 457 18.18 -14.07 -5.93
C GLY A 457 19.32 -13.06 -5.85
N THR A 458 20.05 -12.94 -6.96
CA THR A 458 21.25 -12.09 -7.06
C THR A 458 20.93 -10.61 -7.19
N GLY A 459 19.69 -10.24 -7.53
CA GLY A 459 19.31 -8.88 -7.89
C GLY A 459 19.65 -8.50 -9.34
N ASN A 460 20.25 -9.41 -10.11
CA ASN A 460 20.55 -9.14 -11.52
C ASN A 460 19.27 -8.85 -12.32
N VAL A 461 19.38 -7.91 -13.25
CA VAL A 461 18.32 -7.67 -14.23
C VAL A 461 18.35 -8.82 -15.24
N LEU A 462 17.28 -9.62 -15.25
CA LEU A 462 17.13 -10.78 -16.13
C LEU A 462 16.86 -10.35 -17.57
N TRP A 463 16.01 -9.34 -17.74
CA TRP A 463 15.72 -8.73 -19.03
C TRP A 463 15.06 -7.35 -18.88
N LYS A 464 15.06 -6.58 -19.97
CA LYS A 464 14.46 -5.25 -20.12
C LYS A 464 13.49 -5.25 -21.30
N LEU A 465 12.21 -5.05 -21.04
CA LEU A 465 11.16 -4.92 -22.04
C LEU A 465 10.91 -3.43 -22.34
N GLY A 466 10.93 -3.04 -23.61
CA GLY A 466 10.68 -1.67 -24.05
C GLY A 466 11.68 -1.20 -25.11
N LEU A 467 11.57 0.08 -25.51
CA LEU A 467 12.40 0.63 -26.60
C LEU A 467 13.89 0.60 -26.24
N GLY A 468 14.70 -0.09 -27.06
CA GLY A 468 16.13 -0.27 -26.83
C GLY A 468 16.46 -1.22 -25.67
N GLY A 469 15.48 -1.98 -25.20
CA GLY A 469 15.67 -3.14 -24.33
C GLY A 469 16.05 -4.40 -25.10
N ASP A 470 15.85 -5.56 -24.48
CA ASP A 470 16.33 -6.86 -24.98
C ASP A 470 15.37 -7.52 -25.97
N PHE A 471 14.10 -7.09 -25.99
CA PHE A 471 13.04 -7.73 -26.75
C PHE A 471 12.88 -7.16 -28.17
N THR A 472 12.56 -8.04 -29.12
CA THR A 472 11.92 -7.66 -30.38
C THR A 472 10.40 -7.58 -30.20
N ILE A 473 9.70 -6.80 -31.03
CA ILE A 473 8.24 -6.66 -30.96
C ILE A 473 7.57 -6.98 -32.29
N ASP A 474 6.52 -7.80 -32.22
CA ASP A 474 5.57 -8.04 -33.30
C ASP A 474 4.29 -7.20 -33.04
N SER A 475 4.17 -6.13 -33.81
CA SER A 475 3.04 -5.19 -33.75
C SER A 475 2.93 -4.44 -35.08
N SER A 476 1.70 -4.15 -35.50
CA SER A 476 1.40 -3.30 -36.65
C SER A 476 1.32 -1.81 -36.30
N ASP A 477 1.44 -1.44 -35.02
CA ASP A 477 1.40 -0.04 -34.60
C ASP A 477 2.69 0.68 -35.02
N PRO A 478 2.61 1.91 -35.57
CA PRO A 478 3.80 2.66 -35.99
C PRO A 478 4.74 3.03 -34.83
N TYR A 479 4.25 2.99 -33.59
CA TYR A 479 4.97 3.20 -32.34
C TYR A 479 4.71 1.99 -31.40
N PRO A 480 5.32 0.84 -31.72
CA PRO A 480 4.93 -0.43 -31.11
C PRO A 480 5.33 -0.52 -29.64
N TRP A 481 6.32 0.25 -29.19
CA TRP A 481 6.69 0.30 -27.78
C TRP A 481 5.84 1.33 -27.01
N PHE A 482 5.52 1.00 -25.77
CA PHE A 482 4.99 1.95 -24.79
C PHE A 482 6.05 2.97 -24.39
N SER A 483 5.63 4.06 -23.73
CA SER A 483 6.54 5.06 -23.15
C SER A 483 5.96 5.71 -21.92
N HIS A 484 6.82 5.97 -20.92
CA HIS A 484 6.49 6.53 -19.62
C HIS A 484 5.35 5.80 -18.91
N GLN A 485 5.29 4.48 -19.13
CA GLN A 485 4.20 3.61 -18.73
C GLN A 485 4.01 3.54 -17.22
N HIS A 486 2.80 3.18 -16.80
CA HIS A 486 2.45 2.90 -15.41
C HIS A 486 1.81 1.52 -15.26
N ASN A 487 1.93 1.00 -14.04
CA ASN A 487 1.20 -0.17 -13.56
C ASN A 487 1.27 -1.39 -14.50
N ALA A 488 2.49 -1.81 -14.81
CA ALA A 488 2.73 -3.04 -15.54
C ALA A 488 2.55 -4.25 -14.63
N SER A 489 1.70 -5.20 -15.03
CA SER A 489 1.46 -6.44 -14.28
C SER A 489 1.20 -7.62 -15.21
N PHE A 490 1.53 -8.83 -14.76
CA PHE A 490 1.16 -10.04 -15.49
C PHE A 490 -0.36 -10.25 -15.40
N GLU A 491 -0.99 -10.56 -16.54
CA GLU A 491 -2.30 -11.18 -16.54
C GLU A 491 -2.15 -12.58 -15.90
N PRO A 492 -2.94 -12.93 -14.89
CA PRO A 492 -2.52 -14.02 -14.04
C PRO A 492 -2.62 -15.41 -14.66
N GLY A 493 -1.63 -16.26 -14.37
CA GLY A 493 -1.49 -17.58 -14.98
C GLY A 493 -1.10 -17.53 -16.46
N THR A 494 -0.64 -16.38 -16.95
CA THR A 494 -0.22 -16.18 -18.34
C THR A 494 1.12 -15.46 -18.41
N SER A 495 1.72 -15.40 -19.60
CA SER A 495 2.89 -14.55 -19.88
C SER A 495 2.52 -13.20 -20.49
N ILE A 496 1.25 -12.78 -20.40
CA ILE A 496 0.80 -11.49 -20.93
C ILE A 496 1.06 -10.42 -19.87
N ILE A 497 1.68 -9.30 -20.25
CA ILE A 497 1.80 -8.12 -19.40
C ILE A 497 0.79 -7.07 -19.89
N THR A 498 -0.07 -6.61 -18.98
CA THR A 498 -0.98 -5.48 -19.18
C THR A 498 -0.40 -4.23 -18.52
N LEU A 499 -0.46 -3.08 -19.20
CA LEU A 499 0.10 -1.81 -18.73
C LEU A 499 -0.70 -0.60 -19.26
N PHE A 500 -0.54 0.53 -18.58
CA PHE A 500 -1.03 1.82 -19.02
C PHE A 500 0.10 2.58 -19.73
N ASP A 501 -0.05 2.85 -21.03
CA ASP A 501 0.95 3.56 -21.83
C ASP A 501 0.61 5.06 -21.90
N ASN A 502 1.28 5.84 -21.05
CA ASN A 502 1.08 7.29 -20.98
C ASN A 502 1.41 7.97 -22.31
N GLY A 503 2.51 7.58 -22.96
CA GLY A 503 2.84 7.98 -24.33
C GLY A 503 3.82 9.14 -24.48
N ASN A 504 4.50 9.58 -23.41
CA ASN A 504 5.22 10.86 -23.43
C ASN A 504 6.38 10.86 -24.44
N THR A 505 7.24 9.84 -24.49
CA THR A 505 8.29 9.75 -25.51
C THR A 505 7.70 9.67 -26.91
N ARG A 506 6.61 8.91 -27.11
CA ARG A 506 5.91 8.82 -28.41
C ARG A 506 5.46 10.21 -28.88
N VAL A 507 4.78 10.97 -28.01
CA VAL A 507 4.31 12.34 -28.29
C VAL A 507 5.47 13.30 -28.54
N ALA A 508 6.50 13.27 -27.69
CA ALA A 508 7.66 14.17 -27.81
C ALA A 508 8.46 13.96 -29.10
N ARG A 509 8.59 12.71 -29.56
CA ARG A 509 9.38 12.38 -30.76
C ARG A 509 8.59 12.49 -32.07
N ASN A 510 7.27 12.45 -32.03
CA ASN A 510 6.45 12.60 -33.22
C ASN A 510 5.22 13.48 -32.97
N PRO A 511 5.37 14.80 -33.13
CA PRO A 511 4.28 15.76 -32.90
C PRO A 511 3.13 15.64 -33.91
N ASN A 512 3.28 14.83 -34.97
CA ASN A 512 2.21 14.58 -35.94
C ASN A 512 1.26 13.46 -35.49
N LEU A 513 1.58 12.74 -34.43
CA LEU A 513 0.66 11.77 -33.83
C LEU A 513 -0.36 12.48 -32.98
N ARG A 514 -1.53 11.85 -32.82
CA ARG A 514 -2.50 12.25 -31.82
C ARG A 514 -1.84 12.18 -30.44
N GLU A 515 -2.00 13.23 -29.64
CA GLU A 515 -1.69 13.17 -28.22
C GLU A 515 -2.75 12.32 -27.52
N ASN A 516 -2.37 11.09 -27.19
CA ASN A 516 -3.23 10.14 -26.50
C ASN A 516 -2.42 9.16 -25.65
N SER A 517 -3.06 8.62 -24.63
CA SER A 517 -2.59 7.46 -23.88
C SER A 517 -3.28 6.20 -24.41
N ARG A 518 -2.64 5.04 -24.21
CA ARG A 518 -3.11 3.76 -24.73
C ARG A 518 -3.25 2.73 -23.61
N GLY A 519 -4.26 1.88 -23.72
CA GLY A 519 -4.31 0.61 -23.00
C GLY A 519 -3.56 -0.44 -23.81
N TYR A 520 -2.64 -1.20 -23.19
CA TYR A 520 -1.76 -2.11 -23.91
C TYR A 520 -1.61 -3.44 -23.16
N ALA A 521 -1.73 -4.56 -23.87
CA ALA A 521 -1.27 -5.86 -23.41
C ALA A 521 -0.32 -6.54 -24.41
N LEU A 522 0.77 -7.11 -23.89
CA LEU A 522 1.85 -7.75 -24.63
C LEU A 522 2.05 -9.19 -24.15
N SER A 523 1.95 -10.18 -25.04
CA SER A 523 2.39 -11.54 -24.74
C SER A 523 3.92 -11.61 -24.76
N ILE A 524 4.52 -12.10 -23.69
CA ILE A 524 5.98 -12.16 -23.52
C ILE A 524 6.47 -13.59 -23.75
N ASN A 525 7.49 -13.72 -24.59
CA ASN A 525 8.27 -14.95 -24.74
C ASN A 525 9.69 -14.68 -24.25
N GLU A 526 9.94 -15.02 -22.99
CA GLU A 526 11.24 -14.80 -22.32
C GLU A 526 12.37 -15.64 -22.97
N ALA A 527 12.07 -16.84 -23.49
CA ALA A 527 13.08 -17.71 -24.08
C ALA A 527 13.66 -17.16 -25.40
N ASN A 528 12.82 -16.49 -26.19
CA ASN A 528 13.21 -15.91 -27.48
C ASN A 528 13.43 -14.39 -27.42
N LEU A 529 13.20 -13.75 -26.26
CA LEU A 529 13.19 -12.30 -26.11
C LEU A 529 12.35 -11.62 -27.21
N SER A 530 11.11 -12.07 -27.33
CA SER A 530 10.12 -11.50 -28.25
C SER A 530 8.82 -11.17 -27.51
N ALA A 531 8.21 -10.05 -27.91
CA ALA A 531 6.93 -9.59 -27.41
C ALA A 531 5.94 -9.49 -28.57
N THR A 532 4.69 -9.86 -28.35
CA THR A 532 3.62 -9.76 -29.35
C THR A 532 2.49 -8.91 -28.80
N GLN A 533 2.07 -7.88 -29.53
CA GLN A 533 0.87 -7.11 -29.19
C GLN A 533 -0.37 -8.00 -29.27
N VAL A 534 -1.04 -8.20 -28.13
CA VAL A 534 -2.29 -8.96 -28.05
C VAL A 534 -3.51 -8.06 -27.87
N PHE A 535 -3.30 -6.85 -27.33
CA PHE A 535 -4.33 -5.83 -27.21
C PHE A 535 -3.72 -4.43 -27.29
N LEU A 536 -4.37 -3.52 -28.00
CA LEU A 536 -4.03 -2.11 -28.02
C LEU A 536 -5.30 -1.28 -28.24
N ALA A 537 -5.54 -0.29 -27.39
CA ALA A 537 -6.66 0.64 -27.53
C ALA A 537 -6.22 2.08 -27.29
N ASP A 538 -6.67 3.00 -28.15
CA ASP A 538 -6.63 4.44 -27.89
C ASP A 538 -7.69 4.77 -26.83
N LEU A 539 -7.29 5.37 -25.72
CA LEU A 539 -8.19 5.71 -24.62
C LEU A 539 -8.96 7.02 -24.86
N GLY A 540 -8.72 7.70 -25.98
CA GLY A 540 -9.41 8.93 -26.37
C GLY A 540 -8.94 10.18 -25.64
N VAL A 541 -8.14 10.03 -24.58
CA VAL A 541 -7.56 11.09 -23.75
C VAL A 541 -6.04 10.94 -23.65
N TYR A 542 -5.36 12.00 -23.21
CA TYR A 542 -3.93 11.97 -22.89
C TYR A 542 -3.73 12.20 -21.40
N SER A 543 -3.08 11.25 -20.74
CA SER A 543 -2.65 11.29 -19.34
C SER A 543 -1.12 11.16 -19.29
N PRO A 544 -0.36 12.27 -19.19
CA PRO A 544 1.10 12.24 -19.25
C PRO A 544 1.77 11.62 -18.01
N ALA A 545 1.02 11.40 -16.94
CA ALA A 545 1.49 10.75 -15.72
C ALA A 545 0.38 9.88 -15.14
N VAL A 546 0.79 9.01 -14.20
CA VAL A 546 -0.05 8.09 -13.43
C VAL A 546 -0.91 7.16 -14.28
N GLY A 547 -1.65 6.26 -13.63
CA GLY A 547 -2.61 5.40 -14.29
C GLY A 547 -2.61 3.97 -13.78
N THR A 548 -3.63 3.24 -14.21
CA THR A 548 -3.86 1.83 -13.85
C THR A 548 -4.26 1.05 -15.08
N ALA A 549 -3.82 -0.20 -15.17
CA ALA A 549 -4.22 -1.14 -16.20
C ALA A 549 -4.51 -2.49 -15.57
N GLN A 550 -5.67 -3.05 -15.86
CA GLN A 550 -6.15 -4.26 -15.21
C GLN A 550 -6.95 -5.10 -16.19
N LYS A 551 -6.61 -6.40 -16.26
CA LYS A 551 -7.48 -7.40 -16.88
C LYS A 551 -8.63 -7.74 -15.93
N LEU A 552 -9.87 -7.68 -16.42
CA LEU A 552 -11.06 -7.98 -15.65
C LEU A 552 -11.47 -9.45 -15.80
N ASP A 553 -12.18 -9.99 -14.80
CA ASP A 553 -12.61 -11.40 -14.76
C ASP A 553 -13.59 -11.76 -15.89
N ASN A 554 -14.34 -10.77 -16.40
CA ASN A 554 -15.25 -10.94 -17.54
C ASN A 554 -14.51 -10.99 -18.90
N GLY A 555 -13.18 -10.82 -18.90
CA GLY A 555 -12.33 -10.78 -20.08
C GLY A 555 -12.07 -9.39 -20.63
N ASP A 556 -12.76 -8.36 -20.13
CA ASP A 556 -12.57 -6.97 -20.54
C ASP A 556 -11.30 -6.37 -19.90
N TYR A 557 -10.95 -5.15 -20.30
CA TYR A 557 -9.83 -4.40 -19.77
C TYR A 557 -10.33 -3.13 -19.07
N HIS A 558 -9.83 -2.88 -17.88
CA HIS A 558 -9.98 -1.61 -17.18
C HIS A 558 -8.69 -0.79 -17.32
N PHE A 559 -8.83 0.44 -17.80
CA PHE A 559 -7.75 1.43 -17.83
C PHE A 559 -8.18 2.68 -17.10
N HIS A 560 -7.26 3.26 -16.33
CA HIS A 560 -7.50 4.48 -15.60
C HIS A 560 -6.49 5.55 -16.01
N ALA A 561 -6.98 6.62 -16.63
CA ALA A 561 -6.21 7.81 -16.97
C ALA A 561 -6.32 8.82 -15.82
N GLY A 562 -5.33 8.83 -14.93
CA GLY A 562 -5.41 9.53 -13.65
C GLY A 562 -5.13 11.04 -13.69
N PHE A 563 -4.52 11.54 -14.77
CA PHE A 563 -4.11 12.94 -14.91
C PHE A 563 -4.50 13.45 -16.30
N VAL A 564 -5.79 13.65 -16.53
CA VAL A 564 -6.30 14.20 -17.79
C VAL A 564 -6.44 15.72 -17.66
N ASN A 565 -5.87 16.46 -18.61
CA ASN A 565 -5.95 17.91 -18.74
C ASN A 565 -5.63 18.72 -17.45
N PRO A 566 -4.38 19.18 -17.23
CA PRO A 566 -4.01 19.93 -16.02
C PRO A 566 -4.80 21.22 -15.79
N ALA A 567 -5.33 21.85 -16.83
CA ALA A 567 -6.08 23.10 -16.70
C ALA A 567 -7.51 22.90 -16.14
N SER A 568 -8.03 21.68 -16.23
CA SER A 568 -9.32 21.26 -15.68
C SER A 568 -9.15 19.83 -15.19
N PRO A 569 -8.56 19.63 -13.99
CA PRO A 569 -8.10 18.33 -13.54
C PRO A 569 -9.26 17.33 -13.57
N ARG A 570 -9.02 16.21 -14.25
CA ARG A 570 -9.97 15.11 -14.38
C ARG A 570 -9.23 13.78 -14.41
N SER A 571 -9.91 12.72 -14.03
CA SER A 571 -9.47 11.36 -14.31
C SER A 571 -10.60 10.51 -14.89
N ASP A 572 -10.22 9.55 -15.73
CA ASP A 572 -11.15 8.73 -16.50
C ASP A 572 -10.88 7.25 -16.21
N SER A 573 -11.85 6.53 -15.63
CA SER A 573 -11.84 5.07 -15.49
C SER A 573 -12.68 4.47 -16.60
N ILE A 574 -12.05 3.63 -17.44
CA ILE A 574 -12.56 3.19 -18.73
C ILE A 574 -12.58 1.67 -18.76
N GLU A 575 -13.71 1.08 -19.16
CA GLU A 575 -13.80 -0.37 -19.45
C GLU A 575 -13.91 -0.58 -20.96
N ILE A 576 -13.04 -1.42 -21.50
CA ILE A 576 -12.92 -1.72 -22.93
C ILE A 576 -12.96 -3.22 -23.14
N THR A 577 -13.84 -3.68 -24.03
CA THR A 577 -13.92 -5.11 -24.41
C THR A 577 -12.67 -5.58 -25.15
N PRO A 578 -12.39 -6.89 -25.27
CA PRO A 578 -11.31 -7.42 -26.09
C PRO A 578 -11.34 -6.98 -27.57
N LEU A 579 -12.50 -6.53 -28.06
CA LEU A 579 -12.67 -6.00 -29.41
C LEU A 579 -12.33 -4.52 -29.54
N GLY A 580 -11.86 -3.87 -28.47
CA GLY A 580 -11.51 -2.45 -28.46
C GLY A 580 -12.71 -1.51 -28.34
N ILE A 581 -13.88 -2.01 -27.91
CA ILE A 581 -15.09 -1.20 -27.73
C ILE A 581 -15.17 -0.73 -26.28
N GLN A 582 -15.17 0.59 -26.06
CA GLN A 582 -15.47 1.20 -24.76
C GLN A 582 -16.93 0.98 -24.39
N ILE A 583 -17.17 0.47 -23.18
CA ILE A 583 -18.50 0.15 -22.66
C ILE A 583 -18.80 0.83 -21.31
N TYR A 584 -17.80 1.46 -20.70
CA TYR A 584 -17.93 2.21 -19.46
C TYR A 584 -16.97 3.39 -19.43
N LEU A 585 -17.44 4.53 -18.93
CA LEU A 585 -16.63 5.71 -18.68
C LEU A 585 -17.13 6.41 -17.42
N PHE A 586 -16.31 6.32 -16.37
CA PHE A 586 -16.46 7.07 -15.13
C PHE A 586 -15.45 8.21 -15.11
N GLN A 587 -15.93 9.43 -14.88
CA GLN A 587 -15.12 10.62 -14.81
C GLN A 587 -15.16 11.21 -13.41
N ASP A 588 -13.99 11.47 -12.86
CA ASP A 588 -13.83 12.25 -11.64
C ASP A 588 -13.27 13.62 -11.98
N LEU A 589 -13.82 14.70 -11.40
CA LEU A 589 -13.37 16.08 -11.63
C LEU A 589 -12.15 16.46 -10.77
N THR A 590 -11.27 15.48 -10.53
CA THR A 590 -9.97 15.66 -9.89
C THR A 590 -8.96 14.65 -10.45
N GLN A 591 -7.70 14.77 -10.05
CA GLN A 591 -6.66 13.80 -10.39
C GLN A 591 -6.62 12.65 -9.39
N THR A 592 -6.34 11.47 -9.90
CA THR A 592 -6.24 10.24 -9.13
C THR A 592 -4.96 9.52 -9.51
N TYR A 593 -4.25 9.01 -8.50
CA TYR A 593 -3.01 8.28 -8.72
C TYR A 593 -3.29 6.92 -9.37
N ARG A 594 -4.24 6.17 -8.80
CA ARG A 594 -4.65 4.84 -9.29
C ARG A 594 -6.14 4.61 -9.06
N ALA A 595 -6.70 3.66 -9.83
CA ALA A 595 -8.04 3.16 -9.60
C ALA A 595 -8.13 1.65 -9.85
N TYR A 596 -8.74 0.90 -8.94
CA TYR A 596 -8.82 -0.57 -9.02
C TYR A 596 -10.28 -1.02 -9.15
N ARG A 597 -10.55 -1.95 -10.08
CA ARG A 597 -11.83 -2.67 -10.16
C ARG A 597 -11.77 -3.92 -9.29
N MET A 598 -12.68 -4.02 -8.33
CA MET A 598 -12.71 -5.07 -7.30
C MET A 598 -14.07 -5.77 -7.27
N ARG A 599 -14.08 -7.04 -6.85
CA ARG A 599 -15.34 -7.80 -6.65
C ARG A 599 -16.11 -7.32 -5.42
N SER A 600 -15.34 -6.97 -4.40
CA SER A 600 -15.79 -6.41 -3.12
C SER A 600 -14.59 -5.76 -2.45
N LEU A 601 -14.76 -5.16 -1.28
CA LEU A 601 -13.64 -4.64 -0.48
C LEU A 601 -12.76 -5.75 0.11
N TYR A 602 -13.14 -7.03 -0.02
CA TYR A 602 -12.40 -8.18 0.50
C TYR A 602 -11.57 -8.89 -0.57
N GLU A 603 -11.91 -8.69 -1.85
CA GLU A 603 -11.37 -9.45 -2.97
C GLU A 603 -11.04 -8.52 -4.14
N VAL A 604 -9.74 -8.30 -4.35
CA VAL A 604 -9.21 -7.41 -5.38
C VAL A 604 -9.42 -8.01 -6.78
N SER A 605 -9.10 -9.30 -6.94
CA SER A 605 -9.37 -10.11 -8.14
C SER A 605 -9.19 -11.60 -7.80
N SER A 606 -9.98 -12.48 -8.41
CA SER A 606 -9.75 -13.94 -8.31
C SER A 606 -8.47 -14.41 -8.97
N GLN A 607 -7.91 -13.55 -9.82
CA GLN A 607 -6.75 -13.87 -10.60
C GLN A 607 -5.47 -13.38 -9.94
N ASP A 608 -5.48 -12.51 -8.91
CA ASP A 608 -4.23 -12.03 -8.31
C ASP A 608 -3.30 -13.21 -7.97
N PRO A 609 -2.11 -13.33 -8.58
CA PRO A 609 -1.23 -14.48 -8.40
C PRO A 609 -0.83 -14.68 -6.94
N ARG A 610 -0.87 -13.60 -6.14
CA ARG A 610 -0.59 -13.61 -4.70
C ARG A 610 -1.76 -14.18 -3.90
N ALA A 611 -2.97 -14.20 -4.46
CA ALA A 611 -4.15 -14.78 -3.83
C ALA A 611 -4.15 -16.31 -3.83
N ALA A 612 -3.47 -16.96 -4.79
CA ALA A 612 -3.45 -18.42 -4.93
C ALA A 612 -2.54 -19.15 -3.92
N LEU A 613 -1.67 -18.43 -3.20
CA LEU A 613 -0.58 -19.04 -2.41
C LEU A 613 -0.76 -18.96 -0.89
N ASN A 614 -1.92 -18.52 -0.38
CA ASN A 614 -2.07 -18.23 1.05
C ASN A 614 -3.14 -19.08 1.79
N PRO A 615 -2.94 -20.40 1.96
CA PRO A 615 -3.70 -21.18 2.95
C PRO A 615 -3.12 -21.08 4.38
N GLY A 616 -1.95 -20.45 4.56
CA GLY A 616 -1.12 -20.57 5.77
C GLY A 616 -1.13 -19.38 6.74
N HIS A 617 -1.26 -18.14 6.27
CA HIS A 617 -1.36 -16.99 7.16
C HIS A 617 -2.83 -16.69 7.44
N ARG A 618 -3.39 -17.49 8.35
CA ARG A 618 -4.67 -17.19 8.99
C ARG A 618 -4.58 -15.80 9.62
N VAL A 619 -5.58 -15.00 9.28
CA VAL A 619 -6.03 -13.77 9.93
C VAL A 619 -5.49 -13.60 11.35
N ARG A 620 -4.74 -12.52 11.53
CA ARG A 620 -4.20 -12.05 12.79
C ARG A 620 -5.18 -11.13 13.47
#